data_AF-A0A2D7HVX9-F1
#
_entry.id   AF-A0A2D7HVX9-F1
#
_cell.length_a   1.000
_cell.length_b   1.000
_cell.length_c   1.000
_cell.angle_alpha   90.00
_cell.angle_beta   90.00
_cell.angle_gamma   90.00
#
_symmetry.space_group_name_H-M   'P 1'
#
loop_
_entity.id
_entity.type
_entity.pdbx_description
1 polymer ?
#
loop_
_entity_poly.entity_id
_entity_poly.type
_entity_poly.pdbx_seq_one_letter_code
_entity_poly.pdbx_strand_id
1 'polypeptide(L)'
;MSMPFAIGDPIGPLLTLSAVILVGVACGAGARRLGLPSVTGQIIAGLAMGQAGLAVFSPEDLHGLEPLTHLALGLIAVTVGAHLNLQRLRNAERRLFYLLLTESVITPVIVFAALFLLPSSSARLALLLATISIATAPATIVAIVKETRSKGVFVKTLVAAVALNNMACIVLFEIARNVSTTIWGSADGSVPLGSGVAESALAELMVSVAIGGGVAIAMDRFARFAIHRDNLTTGAVLALIFTTGLATALDTSPLLACLVLGMVQTNITRTRSHLVDSVFADFEPTILAIFFTLAGLHLTTEHLGTASLLAVAYFVARAVGKFFAADLAMRLAHATERVRKHLGIALVPQAGVAVGLVIVIQNDPAFSDIAGLLSAIVLSVVMVNEIIGPLLTRFALSRAGEIGKDRLRLIDFLQEENIVTHFSADSKQDAILKLTDRLIRSHGLHDIDRDVLTASILDRENQTSTCLGGGLSVPHGILPEGYPMVGVMALSQEGLNFDTPDGQPVHCMVLLGTSPDERDRHLQVLASLARTIGMGVELQDRLFNAKSAAHAYEILHGEESEDFNYFLEAPTGPTAKT
;
A
#
# COMPACT_ATOMS: atom_id res chain seq x y z
N MET A 1 -0.94 -56.48 -2.38
CA MET A 1 -0.43 -55.25 -3.00
C MET A 1 -0.02 -54.33 -1.86
N SER A 2 1.25 -54.37 -1.47
CA SER A 2 1.84 -53.34 -0.61
C SER A 2 1.78 -52.01 -1.37
N MET A 3 1.25 -50.96 -0.74
CA MET A 3 1.38 -49.61 -1.27
C MET A 3 2.88 -49.37 -1.55
N PRO A 4 3.28 -48.88 -2.74
CA PRO A 4 4.70 -48.70 -3.07
C PRO A 4 5.40 -47.61 -2.24
N PHE A 5 4.66 -46.86 -1.42
CA PHE A 5 5.16 -45.81 -0.53
C PHE A 5 4.44 -45.90 0.82
N ALA A 6 5.17 -45.98 1.93
CA ALA A 6 4.62 -45.77 3.26
C ALA A 6 4.53 -44.26 3.56
N ILE A 7 3.69 -43.88 4.52
CA ILE A 7 3.62 -42.50 5.00
C ILE A 7 4.98 -42.12 5.61
N GLY A 8 5.57 -41.03 5.14
CA GLY A 8 6.90 -40.58 5.57
C GLY A 8 8.08 -41.11 4.74
N ASP A 9 7.85 -41.97 3.75
CA ASP A 9 8.89 -42.31 2.76
C ASP A 9 9.12 -41.13 1.79
N PRO A 10 10.36 -40.89 1.31
CA PRO A 10 10.63 -39.87 0.31
C PRO A 10 9.86 -40.12 -0.98
N ILE A 11 9.03 -39.15 -1.38
CA ILE A 11 8.20 -39.24 -2.59
C ILE A 11 8.64 -38.26 -3.68
N GLY A 12 9.60 -37.39 -3.37
CA GLY A 12 10.23 -36.46 -4.31
C GLY A 12 9.51 -35.12 -4.42
N PRO A 13 10.24 -34.05 -4.77
CA PRO A 13 9.80 -32.67 -4.56
C PRO A 13 8.55 -32.27 -5.37
N LEU A 14 8.39 -32.79 -6.59
CA LEU A 14 7.21 -32.46 -7.41
C LEU A 14 5.93 -33.11 -6.87
N LEU A 15 6.01 -34.34 -6.36
CA LEU A 15 4.84 -35.00 -5.78
C LEU A 15 4.47 -34.35 -4.45
N THR A 16 5.46 -34.07 -3.60
CA THR A 16 5.30 -33.29 -2.36
C THR A 16 4.62 -31.95 -2.65
N LEU A 17 5.13 -31.19 -3.63
CA LEU A 17 4.55 -29.92 -4.04
C LEU A 17 3.08 -30.07 -4.50
N SER A 18 2.81 -31.07 -5.34
CA SER A 18 1.45 -31.32 -5.83
C SER A 18 0.47 -31.62 -4.69
N ALA A 19 0.90 -32.37 -3.68
CA ALA A 19 0.10 -32.69 -2.50
C ALA A 19 -0.14 -31.44 -1.64
N VAL A 20 0.91 -30.63 -1.41
CA VAL A 20 0.81 -29.35 -0.69
C VAL A 20 -0.21 -28.42 -1.36
N ILE A 21 -0.14 -28.26 -2.69
CA ILE A 21 -1.09 -27.44 -3.46
C ILE A 21 -2.49 -28.01 -3.36
N LEU A 22 -2.66 -29.29 -3.69
CA LEU A 22 -3.97 -29.92 -3.78
C LEU A 22 -4.72 -29.87 -2.45
N VAL A 23 -4.06 -30.33 -1.37
CA VAL A 23 -4.67 -30.37 -0.04
C VAL A 23 -4.87 -28.96 0.50
N GLY A 24 -3.89 -28.07 0.36
CA GLY A 24 -4.00 -26.67 0.78
C GLY A 24 -5.16 -25.95 0.10
N VAL A 25 -5.29 -26.06 -1.22
CA VAL A 25 -6.40 -25.45 -1.98
C VAL A 25 -7.74 -26.09 -1.63
N ALA A 26 -7.81 -27.41 -1.50
CA ALA A 26 -9.04 -28.12 -1.13
C ALA A 26 -9.55 -27.73 0.26
N CYS A 27 -8.67 -27.73 1.27
CA CYS A 27 -8.99 -27.30 2.63
C CYS A 27 -9.31 -25.81 2.69
N GLY A 28 -8.59 -24.96 1.95
CA GLY A 28 -8.91 -23.54 1.81
C GLY A 28 -10.29 -23.30 1.19
N ALA A 29 -10.68 -24.10 0.18
CA ALA A 29 -12.02 -24.07 -0.38
C ALA A 29 -13.09 -24.59 0.61
N GLY A 30 -12.78 -25.63 1.38
CA GLY A 30 -13.62 -26.14 2.46
C GLY A 30 -13.88 -25.08 3.53
N ALA A 31 -12.84 -24.38 3.98
CA ALA A 31 -12.96 -23.27 4.92
C ALA A 31 -13.92 -22.18 4.41
N ARG A 32 -13.80 -21.79 3.13
CA ARG A 32 -14.73 -20.82 2.52
C ARG A 32 -16.19 -21.29 2.54
N ARG A 33 -16.45 -22.57 2.31
CA ARG A 33 -17.82 -23.13 2.39
C ARG A 33 -18.41 -23.06 3.81
N LEU A 34 -17.55 -23.08 4.82
CA LEU A 34 -17.93 -22.92 6.23
C LEU A 34 -17.98 -21.45 6.68
N GLY A 35 -17.78 -20.49 5.76
CA GLY A 35 -17.74 -19.06 6.08
C GLY A 35 -16.41 -18.58 6.70
N LEU A 36 -15.35 -19.39 6.63
CA LEU A 36 -14.02 -19.05 7.13
C LEU A 36 -13.07 -18.59 6.01
N PRO A 37 -12.03 -17.80 6.31
CA PRO A 37 -10.99 -17.44 5.35
C PRO A 37 -10.26 -18.67 4.79
N SER A 38 -9.87 -18.63 3.51
CA SER A 38 -9.16 -19.75 2.88
C SER A 38 -7.78 -20.00 3.49
N VAL A 39 -7.13 -18.94 3.97
CA VAL A 39 -5.84 -19.01 4.67
C VAL A 39 -5.93 -19.89 5.92
N THR A 40 -7.03 -19.81 6.66
CA THR A 40 -7.30 -20.66 7.83
C THR A 40 -7.29 -22.13 7.44
N GLY A 41 -7.96 -22.50 6.34
CA GLY A 41 -7.98 -23.87 5.84
C GLY A 41 -6.62 -24.36 5.34
N GLN A 42 -5.82 -23.48 4.71
CA GLN A 42 -4.48 -23.79 4.22
C GLN A 42 -3.49 -24.05 5.37
N ILE A 43 -3.50 -23.20 6.40
CA ILE A 43 -2.63 -23.38 7.59
C ILE A 43 -3.00 -24.68 8.32
N ILE A 44 -4.30 -24.94 8.52
CA ILE A 44 -4.76 -26.18 9.16
C ILE A 44 -4.40 -27.42 8.34
N ALA A 45 -4.48 -27.34 7.01
CA ALA A 45 -4.03 -28.41 6.12
C ALA A 45 -2.54 -28.70 6.31
N GLY A 46 -1.71 -27.65 6.36
CA GLY A 46 -0.30 -27.77 6.64
C GLY A 46 -0.04 -28.45 7.98
N LEU A 47 -0.67 -27.97 9.05
CA LEU A 47 -0.54 -28.56 10.39
C LEU A 47 -0.94 -30.04 10.41
N ALA A 48 -2.03 -30.40 9.73
CA ALA A 48 -2.51 -31.78 9.65
C ALA A 48 -1.57 -32.69 8.85
N MET A 49 -0.95 -32.19 7.79
CA MET A 49 0.05 -32.95 7.01
C MET A 49 1.43 -32.97 7.66
N GLY A 50 1.73 -32.01 8.54
CA GLY A 50 3.04 -31.79 9.14
C GLY A 50 3.36 -32.74 10.27
N GLN A 51 4.52 -32.54 10.90
CA GLN A 51 5.00 -33.39 12.00
C GLN A 51 4.06 -33.40 13.21
N ALA A 52 3.34 -32.31 13.46
CA ALA A 52 2.32 -32.22 14.50
C ALA A 52 1.06 -33.08 14.23
N GLY A 53 0.82 -33.45 12.96
CA GLY A 53 -0.35 -34.19 12.52
C GLY A 53 0.02 -35.60 12.05
N LEU A 54 -0.13 -35.84 10.75
CA LEU A 54 0.04 -37.15 10.12
C LEU A 54 1.49 -37.43 9.68
N ALA A 55 2.39 -36.44 9.76
CA ALA A 55 3.78 -36.54 9.31
C ALA A 55 3.90 -37.15 7.89
N VAL A 56 3.14 -36.59 6.94
CA VAL A 56 2.96 -37.15 5.59
C VAL A 56 4.27 -37.14 4.79
N PHE A 57 5.11 -36.13 5.02
CA PHE A 57 6.33 -35.88 4.24
C PHE A 57 7.58 -36.10 5.09
N SER A 58 8.63 -36.62 4.45
CA SER A 58 9.94 -36.75 5.08
C SER A 58 10.66 -35.37 5.16
N PRO A 59 11.67 -35.20 6.03
CA PRO A 59 12.51 -34.00 6.03
C PRO A 59 13.21 -33.75 4.69
N GLU A 60 13.57 -34.82 3.97
CA GLU A 60 14.17 -34.73 2.63
C GLU A 60 13.20 -34.15 1.60
N ASP A 61 11.92 -34.53 1.66
CA ASP A 61 10.88 -33.97 0.79
C ASP A 61 10.70 -32.47 1.03
N LEU A 62 10.72 -32.03 2.29
CA LEU A 62 10.58 -30.63 2.66
C LEU A 62 11.81 -29.81 2.21
N HIS A 63 13.02 -30.33 2.40
CA HIS A 63 14.25 -29.69 1.92
C HIS A 63 14.25 -29.56 0.38
N GLY A 64 13.70 -30.54 -0.33
CA GLY A 64 13.51 -30.47 -1.78
C GLY A 64 12.60 -29.31 -2.28
N LEU A 65 11.81 -28.70 -1.39
CA LEU A 65 10.95 -27.54 -1.70
C LEU A 65 11.62 -26.18 -1.41
N GLU A 66 12.85 -26.16 -0.90
CA GLU A 66 13.54 -24.92 -0.53
C GLU A 66 13.66 -23.91 -1.70
N PRO A 67 14.03 -24.28 -2.94
CA PRO A 67 14.08 -23.33 -4.05
C PRO A 67 12.74 -22.66 -4.35
N LEU A 68 11.63 -23.41 -4.20
CA LEU A 68 10.30 -22.87 -4.39
C LEU A 68 9.91 -21.91 -3.27
N THR A 69 10.34 -22.21 -2.04
CA THR A 69 10.11 -21.36 -0.88
C THR A 69 10.80 -20.00 -1.06
N HIS A 70 12.05 -19.99 -1.53
CA HIS A 70 12.76 -18.75 -1.88
C HIS A 70 12.08 -17.99 -3.02
N LEU A 71 11.59 -18.69 -4.05
CA LEU A 71 10.86 -18.06 -5.14
C LEU A 71 9.54 -17.42 -4.65
N ALA A 72 8.82 -18.08 -3.76
CA ALA A 72 7.58 -17.56 -3.17
C ALA A 72 7.85 -16.30 -2.32
N LEU A 73 8.90 -16.31 -1.49
CA LEU A 73 9.33 -15.15 -0.72
C LEU A 73 9.74 -13.98 -1.62
N GLY A 74 10.53 -14.26 -2.66
CA GLY A 74 10.92 -13.27 -3.66
C GLY A 74 9.72 -12.66 -4.36
N LEU A 75 8.73 -13.47 -4.75
CA LEU A 75 7.50 -12.99 -5.36
C LEU A 75 6.73 -12.04 -4.43
N ILE A 76 6.56 -12.41 -3.16
CA ILE A 76 5.90 -11.56 -2.16
C ILE A 76 6.64 -10.22 -2.04
N ALA A 77 7.97 -10.24 -1.96
CA ALA A 77 8.76 -9.03 -1.87
C ALA A 77 8.65 -8.15 -3.12
N VAL A 78 8.73 -8.73 -4.33
CA VAL A 78 8.52 -8.00 -5.59
C VAL A 78 7.15 -7.35 -5.61
N THR A 79 6.09 -8.10 -5.26
CA THR A 79 4.72 -7.58 -5.22
C THR A 79 4.61 -6.43 -4.22
N VAL A 80 5.12 -6.58 -3.00
CA VAL A 80 5.13 -5.49 -1.99
C VAL A 80 5.90 -4.27 -2.49
N GLY A 81 7.05 -4.46 -3.13
CA GLY A 81 7.85 -3.37 -3.72
C GLY A 81 7.10 -2.65 -4.84
N ALA A 82 6.41 -3.40 -5.69
CA ALA A 82 5.65 -2.85 -6.81
C ALA A 82 4.44 -2.00 -6.40
N HIS A 83 3.90 -2.21 -5.20
CA HIS A 83 2.87 -1.34 -4.62
C HIS A 83 3.40 0.08 -4.31
N LEU A 84 4.72 0.27 -4.20
CA LEU A 84 5.31 1.58 -3.89
C LEU A 84 5.46 2.46 -5.14
N ASN A 85 4.36 3.07 -5.58
CA ASN A 85 4.39 4.05 -6.66
C ASN A 85 4.60 5.47 -6.10
N LEU A 86 5.80 6.05 -6.28
CA LEU A 86 6.18 7.37 -5.75
C LEU A 86 5.29 8.51 -6.26
N GLN A 87 4.75 8.40 -7.47
CA GLN A 87 3.84 9.41 -8.01
C GLN A 87 2.53 9.46 -7.21
N ARG A 88 2.05 8.30 -6.73
CA ARG A 88 0.84 8.21 -5.90
C ARG A 88 1.04 8.71 -4.46
N LEU A 89 2.27 8.89 -4.01
CA LEU A 89 2.57 9.32 -2.63
C LEU A 89 2.63 10.84 -2.46
N ARG A 90 2.82 11.61 -3.55
CA ARG A 90 3.13 13.06 -3.50
C ARG A 90 2.15 13.89 -2.67
N ASN A 91 0.87 13.54 -2.66
CA ASN A 91 -0.16 14.33 -1.96
C ASN A 91 -0.34 13.91 -0.49
N ALA A 92 0.25 12.78 -0.10
CA ALA A 92 0.19 12.27 1.26
C ALA A 92 1.58 12.27 1.93
N GLU A 93 2.58 12.92 1.34
CA GLU A 93 3.99 12.84 1.77
C GLU A 93 4.18 13.08 3.28
N ARG A 94 3.56 14.12 3.84
CA ARG A 94 3.66 14.43 5.28
C ARG A 94 2.97 13.36 6.12
N ARG A 95 1.77 12.94 5.72
CA ARG A 95 1.00 11.88 6.40
C ARG A 95 1.80 10.58 6.44
N LEU A 96 2.34 10.19 5.29
CA LEU A 96 3.08 8.95 5.11
C LEU A 96 4.46 8.98 5.78
N PHE A 97 5.17 10.11 5.73
CA PHE A 97 6.46 10.27 6.39
C PHE A 97 6.35 10.10 7.90
N TYR A 98 5.43 10.82 8.54
CA TYR A 98 5.24 10.70 9.99
C TYR A 98 4.67 9.34 10.37
N LEU A 99 3.82 8.74 9.54
CA LEU A 99 3.30 7.40 9.78
C LEU A 99 4.41 6.36 9.73
N LEU A 100 5.27 6.40 8.71
CA LEU A 100 6.42 5.50 8.58
C LEU A 100 7.34 5.62 9.79
N LEU A 101 7.68 6.85 10.19
CA LEU A 101 8.55 7.10 11.34
C LEU A 101 7.94 6.58 12.64
N THR A 102 6.70 6.91 12.92
CA THR A 102 6.03 6.54 14.16
C THR A 102 5.70 5.05 14.22
N GLU A 103 5.22 4.42 13.14
CA GLU A 103 4.96 2.97 13.12
C GLU A 103 6.24 2.16 13.24
N SER A 104 7.35 2.63 12.66
CA SER A 104 8.65 1.97 12.75
C SER A 104 9.28 2.04 14.15
N VAL A 105 8.76 2.88 15.04
CA VAL A 105 9.30 3.09 16.38
C VAL A 105 8.30 2.68 17.46
N ILE A 106 7.12 3.33 17.48
CA ILE A 106 6.13 3.17 18.55
C ILE A 106 5.56 1.76 18.59
N THR A 107 5.16 1.21 17.44
CA THR A 107 4.56 -0.14 17.40
C THR A 107 5.57 -1.21 17.85
N PRO A 108 6.80 -1.28 17.30
CA PRO A 108 7.83 -2.18 17.80
C PRO A 108 8.17 -1.99 19.27
N VAL A 109 8.31 -0.74 19.75
CA VAL A 109 8.65 -0.49 21.16
C VAL A 109 7.57 -1.01 22.10
N ILE A 110 6.29 -0.76 21.80
CA ILE A 110 5.16 -1.26 22.60
C ILE A 110 5.13 -2.79 22.59
N VAL A 111 5.30 -3.41 21.42
CA VAL A 111 5.29 -4.87 21.29
C VAL A 111 6.49 -5.50 22.00
N PHE A 112 7.69 -4.94 21.83
CA PHE A 112 8.90 -5.40 22.52
C PHE A 112 8.71 -5.34 24.03
N ALA A 113 8.27 -4.20 24.57
CA ALA A 113 8.03 -4.04 26.00
C ALA A 113 6.97 -5.02 26.52
N ALA A 114 5.84 -5.17 25.80
CA ALA A 114 4.78 -6.08 26.20
C ALA A 114 5.22 -7.54 26.26
N LEU A 115 6.05 -7.98 25.30
CA LEU A 115 6.53 -9.36 25.25
C LEU A 115 7.73 -9.60 26.18
N PHE A 116 8.67 -8.66 26.26
CA PHE A 116 9.87 -8.76 27.11
C PHE A 116 9.53 -8.88 28.60
N LEU A 117 8.41 -8.29 29.04
CA LEU A 117 7.93 -8.40 30.41
C LEU A 117 7.30 -9.76 30.73
N LEU A 118 7.02 -10.60 29.74
CA LEU A 118 6.43 -11.92 29.96
C LEU A 118 7.52 -12.97 30.17
N PRO A 119 7.46 -13.76 31.27
CA PRO A 119 8.49 -14.77 31.58
C PRO A 119 8.69 -15.83 30.49
N SER A 120 7.67 -16.05 29.65
CA SER A 120 7.68 -17.04 28.57
C SER A 120 8.36 -16.53 27.29
N SER A 121 8.86 -15.29 27.26
CA SER A 121 9.48 -14.68 26.08
C SER A 121 10.98 -14.47 26.27
N SER A 122 11.76 -14.69 25.20
CA SER A 122 13.17 -14.31 25.15
C SER A 122 13.34 -12.93 24.50
N ALA A 123 14.42 -12.21 24.83
CA ALA A 123 14.71 -10.91 24.22
C ALA A 123 14.83 -10.99 22.68
N ARG A 124 15.41 -12.08 22.16
CA ARG A 124 15.50 -12.36 20.72
C ARG A 124 14.12 -12.50 20.08
N LEU A 125 13.25 -13.31 20.70
CA LEU A 125 11.88 -13.50 20.23
C LEU A 125 11.09 -12.19 20.24
N ALA A 126 11.17 -11.43 21.34
CA ALA A 126 10.50 -10.13 21.47
C ALA A 126 10.98 -9.12 20.42
N LEU A 127 12.29 -9.07 20.14
CA LEU A 127 12.89 -8.20 19.13
C LEU A 127 12.38 -8.50 17.71
N LEU A 128 12.38 -9.78 17.32
CA LEU A 128 11.90 -10.18 15.99
C LEU A 128 10.39 -9.98 15.84
N LEU A 129 9.59 -10.31 16.87
CA LEU A 129 8.15 -10.06 16.84
C LEU A 129 7.85 -8.56 16.79
N ALA A 130 8.62 -7.73 17.50
CA ALA A 130 8.48 -6.28 17.48
C ALA A 130 8.64 -5.71 16.08
N THR A 131 9.59 -6.17 15.28
CA THR A 131 9.73 -5.70 13.88
C THR A 131 8.64 -6.27 12.98
N ILE A 132 8.27 -7.54 13.12
CA ILE A 132 7.14 -8.15 12.38
C ILE A 132 5.82 -7.40 12.65
N SER A 133 5.67 -6.77 13.82
CA SER A 133 4.45 -6.06 14.20
C SER A 133 4.07 -4.87 13.30
N ILE A 134 5.05 -4.32 12.57
CA ILE A 134 4.86 -3.22 11.62
C ILE A 134 4.00 -3.69 10.42
N ALA A 135 4.15 -4.96 10.01
CA ALA A 135 3.50 -5.52 8.83
C ALA A 135 1.98 -5.27 8.82
N THR A 136 1.44 -5.04 7.63
CA THR A 136 0.01 -4.85 7.39
C THR A 136 -0.42 -5.61 6.15
N ALA A 137 -1.62 -6.20 6.09
CA ALA A 137 -2.06 -7.00 4.93
C ALA A 137 -2.58 -6.12 3.76
N PRO A 138 -1.84 -5.95 2.64
CA PRO A 138 -2.31 -5.18 1.48
C PRO A 138 -3.51 -5.82 0.80
N ALA A 139 -3.46 -7.14 0.57
CA ALA A 139 -4.51 -7.87 -0.12
C ALA A 139 -5.87 -7.70 0.58
N THR A 140 -5.91 -7.85 1.91
CA THR A 140 -7.12 -7.65 2.72
C THR A 140 -7.65 -6.23 2.60
N ILE A 141 -6.79 -5.23 2.73
CA ILE A 141 -7.20 -3.82 2.68
C ILE A 141 -7.72 -3.44 1.29
N VAL A 142 -6.98 -3.80 0.24
CA VAL A 142 -7.38 -3.51 -1.15
C VAL A 142 -8.66 -4.24 -1.51
N ALA A 143 -8.83 -5.50 -1.09
CA ALA A 143 -10.07 -6.25 -1.30
C ALA A 143 -11.27 -5.56 -0.64
N ILE A 144 -11.14 -5.13 0.62
CA ILE A 144 -12.24 -4.45 1.33
C ILE A 144 -12.52 -3.07 0.73
N VAL A 145 -11.49 -2.31 0.32
CA VAL A 145 -11.67 -1.03 -0.38
C VAL A 145 -12.45 -1.23 -1.69
N LYS A 146 -12.10 -2.24 -2.49
CA LYS A 146 -12.81 -2.57 -3.74
C LYS A 146 -14.24 -3.05 -3.48
N GLU A 147 -14.43 -3.96 -2.53
CA GLU A 147 -15.73 -4.54 -2.17
C GLU A 147 -16.70 -3.47 -1.65
N THR A 148 -16.22 -2.58 -0.79
CA THR A 148 -17.00 -1.45 -0.27
C THR A 148 -17.09 -0.27 -1.22
N ARG A 149 -16.44 -0.36 -2.40
CA ARG A 149 -16.40 0.70 -3.39
C ARG A 149 -15.94 2.04 -2.78
N SER A 150 -14.92 1.97 -1.92
CA SER A 150 -14.49 3.11 -1.12
C SER A 150 -13.50 4.01 -1.87
N LYS A 151 -13.64 5.34 -1.75
CA LYS A 151 -12.75 6.33 -2.38
C LYS A 151 -12.67 7.61 -1.54
N GLY A 152 -11.47 8.17 -1.44
CA GLY A 152 -11.21 9.45 -0.79
C GLY A 152 -9.81 9.55 -0.20
N VAL A 153 -9.57 10.58 0.63
CA VAL A 153 -8.27 10.89 1.24
C VAL A 153 -7.83 9.80 2.22
N PHE A 154 -8.78 9.21 2.96
CA PHE A 154 -8.51 8.11 3.88
C PHE A 154 -8.05 6.88 3.13
N VAL A 155 -8.77 6.44 2.11
CA VAL A 155 -8.41 5.30 1.25
C VAL A 155 -7.05 5.52 0.58
N LYS A 156 -6.81 6.72 0.00
CA LYS A 156 -5.52 7.07 -0.61
C LYS A 156 -4.38 6.93 0.41
N THR A 157 -4.57 7.47 1.61
CA THR A 157 -3.56 7.40 2.69
C THR A 157 -3.36 5.96 3.18
N LEU A 158 -4.43 5.21 3.37
CA LEU A 158 -4.40 3.82 3.85
C LEU A 158 -3.67 2.89 2.86
N VAL A 159 -4.02 2.92 1.58
CA VAL A 159 -3.39 2.05 0.57
C VAL A 159 -1.91 2.38 0.41
N ALA A 160 -1.55 3.67 0.41
CA ALA A 160 -0.17 4.11 0.34
C ALA A 160 0.65 3.73 1.60
N ALA A 161 0.04 3.86 2.78
CA ALA A 161 0.65 3.49 4.06
C ALA A 161 1.03 2.00 4.10
N VAL A 162 0.15 1.13 3.63
CA VAL A 162 0.39 -0.32 3.68
C VAL A 162 1.61 -0.73 2.86
N ALA A 163 1.84 -0.12 1.70
CA ALA A 163 3.03 -0.37 0.89
C ALA A 163 4.32 0.00 1.66
N LEU A 164 4.33 1.20 2.26
CA LEU A 164 5.47 1.71 3.03
C LEU A 164 5.73 0.89 4.29
N ASN A 165 4.69 0.52 5.05
CA ASN A 165 4.85 -0.18 6.33
C ASN A 165 5.42 -1.59 6.10
N ASN A 166 4.99 -2.29 5.05
CA ASN A 166 5.55 -3.61 4.74
C ASN A 166 7.01 -3.56 4.30
N MET A 167 7.40 -2.53 3.54
CA MET A 167 8.80 -2.30 3.20
C MET A 167 9.63 -2.02 4.45
N ALA A 168 9.16 -1.12 5.32
CA ALA A 168 9.83 -0.80 6.58
C ALA A 168 9.98 -2.03 7.46
N CYS A 169 8.93 -2.86 7.53
CA CYS A 169 8.93 -4.12 8.25
C CYS A 169 10.06 -5.05 7.77
N ILE A 170 10.18 -5.26 6.45
CA ILE A 170 11.22 -6.15 5.89
C ILE A 170 12.62 -5.62 6.22
N VAL A 171 12.87 -4.32 6.00
CA VAL A 171 14.18 -3.70 6.26
C VAL A 171 14.55 -3.77 7.74
N LEU A 172 13.64 -3.37 8.64
CA LEU A 172 13.89 -3.38 10.07
C LEU A 172 14.00 -4.80 10.64
N PHE A 173 13.29 -5.75 10.05
CA PHE A 173 13.41 -7.15 10.41
C PHE A 173 14.79 -7.71 10.09
N GLU A 174 15.34 -7.46 8.90
CA GLU A 174 16.70 -7.91 8.56
C GLU A 174 17.76 -7.28 9.47
N ILE A 175 17.61 -6.00 9.79
CA ILE A 175 18.48 -5.33 10.78
C ILE A 175 18.36 -6.01 12.14
N ALA A 176 17.14 -6.29 12.62
CA ALA A 176 16.92 -6.96 13.89
C ALA A 176 17.45 -8.40 13.92
N ARG A 177 17.35 -9.14 12.80
CA ARG A 177 17.91 -10.49 12.65
C ARG A 177 19.43 -10.45 12.76
N ASN A 178 20.10 -9.58 12.02
CA ASN A 178 21.56 -9.41 12.05
C ASN A 178 22.08 -8.91 13.41
N VAL A 179 21.35 -7.98 14.05
CA VAL A 179 21.67 -7.54 15.41
C VAL A 179 21.51 -8.70 16.41
N SER A 180 20.46 -9.50 16.24
CA SER A 180 20.20 -10.63 17.13
C SER A 180 21.29 -11.70 17.04
N THR A 181 21.74 -12.06 15.83
CA THR A 181 22.84 -13.03 15.66
C THR A 181 24.16 -12.49 16.20
N THR A 182 24.41 -11.17 16.12
CA THR A 182 25.63 -10.58 16.66
C THR A 182 25.66 -10.59 18.19
N ILE A 183 24.58 -10.14 18.84
CA ILE A 183 24.50 -10.00 20.29
C ILE A 183 24.40 -11.36 20.99
N TRP A 184 23.62 -12.29 20.42
CA TRP A 184 23.31 -13.58 21.05
C TRP A 184 23.91 -14.80 20.33
N GLY A 185 24.62 -14.63 19.22
CA GLY A 185 25.27 -15.72 18.48
C GLY A 185 26.74 -15.94 18.83
N SER A 186 27.34 -15.09 19.67
CA SER A 186 28.69 -15.31 20.20
C SER A 186 28.63 -16.18 21.46
N ALA A 187 29.37 -17.31 21.46
CA ALA A 187 29.38 -18.30 22.55
C ALA A 187 29.83 -17.74 23.91
N ASP A 188 30.58 -16.63 23.92
CA ASP A 188 31.08 -15.95 25.13
C ASP A 188 30.24 -14.72 25.53
N GLY A 189 29.17 -14.38 24.81
CA GLY A 189 28.34 -13.20 25.10
C GLY A 189 29.07 -11.84 24.96
N SER A 190 30.30 -11.85 24.44
CA SER A 190 31.04 -10.64 24.12
C SER A 190 30.43 -9.99 22.89
N VAL A 191 29.68 -8.89 23.08
CA VAL A 191 29.24 -8.05 21.97
C VAL A 191 30.49 -7.44 21.34
N PRO A 192 30.82 -7.74 20.07
CA PRO A 192 31.87 -7.03 19.36
C PRO A 192 31.37 -5.60 19.15
N LEU A 193 31.62 -4.71 20.11
CA LEU A 193 31.35 -3.27 20.03
C LEU A 193 32.39 -2.60 19.10
N GLY A 194 32.52 -3.11 17.88
CA GLY A 194 33.36 -2.56 16.81
C GLY A 194 32.50 -1.96 15.71
N SER A 195 33.03 -0.95 15.01
CA SER A 195 32.38 -0.35 13.83
C SER A 195 32.07 -1.36 12.72
N GLY A 196 32.76 -2.50 12.71
CA GLY A 196 32.62 -3.56 11.72
C GLY A 196 31.23 -4.23 11.62
N VAL A 197 30.44 -4.30 12.69
CA VAL A 197 29.10 -4.93 12.65
C VAL A 197 28.10 -4.04 11.92
N ALA A 198 28.12 -2.74 12.24
CA ALA A 198 27.28 -1.77 11.54
C ALA A 198 27.71 -1.64 10.07
N GLU A 199 29.02 -1.69 9.81
CA GLU A 199 29.58 -1.70 8.46
C GLU A 199 29.16 -2.95 7.68
N SER A 200 29.18 -4.15 8.26
CA SER A 200 28.80 -5.40 7.58
C SER A 200 27.30 -5.44 7.28
N ALA A 201 26.45 -5.03 8.22
CA ALA A 201 25.01 -4.97 8.01
C ALA A 201 24.62 -3.91 6.95
N LEU A 202 25.29 -2.76 6.96
CA LEU A 202 25.08 -1.73 5.93
C LEU A 202 25.57 -2.21 4.56
N ALA A 203 26.70 -2.91 4.51
CA ALA A 203 27.22 -3.48 3.26
C ALA A 203 26.24 -4.49 2.65
N GLU A 204 25.71 -5.43 3.45
CA GLU A 204 24.71 -6.42 2.99
C GLU A 204 23.44 -5.74 2.43
N LEU A 205 22.95 -4.69 3.12
CA LEU A 205 21.82 -3.88 2.67
C LEU A 205 22.11 -3.23 1.32
N MET A 206 23.28 -2.58 1.19
CA MET A 206 23.69 -1.88 -0.03
C MET A 206 23.87 -2.83 -1.21
N VAL A 207 24.41 -4.03 -0.99
CA VAL A 207 24.54 -5.06 -2.03
C VAL A 207 23.16 -5.53 -2.49
N SER A 208 22.24 -5.82 -1.56
CA SER A 208 20.87 -6.23 -1.91
C SER A 208 20.14 -5.16 -2.74
N VAL A 209 20.30 -3.89 -2.36
CA VAL A 209 19.77 -2.74 -3.11
C VAL A 209 20.40 -2.64 -4.50
N ALA A 210 21.71 -2.82 -4.61
CA ALA A 210 22.42 -2.78 -5.88
C ALA A 210 21.97 -3.91 -6.82
N ILE A 211 21.76 -5.14 -6.30
CA ILE A 211 21.25 -6.27 -7.07
C ILE A 211 19.85 -5.95 -7.61
N GLY A 212 18.89 -5.63 -6.73
CA GLY A 212 17.50 -5.39 -7.13
C GLY A 212 17.36 -4.22 -8.10
N GLY A 213 18.03 -3.10 -7.81
CA GLY A 213 17.99 -1.92 -8.68
C GLY A 213 18.71 -2.13 -10.01
N GLY A 214 19.86 -2.80 -9.99
CA GLY A 214 20.62 -3.15 -11.19
C GLY A 214 19.82 -4.04 -12.13
N VAL A 215 19.20 -5.11 -11.60
CA VAL A 215 18.35 -6.01 -12.39
C VAL A 215 17.13 -5.28 -12.94
N ALA A 216 16.46 -4.44 -12.15
CA ALA A 216 15.32 -3.64 -12.62
C ALA A 216 15.68 -2.74 -13.81
N ILE A 217 16.79 -2.01 -13.72
CA ILE A 217 17.27 -1.12 -14.80
C ILE A 217 17.69 -1.92 -16.03
N ALA A 218 18.39 -3.05 -15.84
CA ALA A 218 18.79 -3.93 -16.93
C ALA A 218 17.56 -4.49 -17.66
N MET A 219 16.54 -4.94 -16.92
CA MET A 219 15.27 -5.39 -17.46
C MET A 219 14.56 -4.30 -18.26
N ASP A 220 14.46 -3.09 -17.72
CA ASP A 220 13.79 -1.98 -18.40
C ASP A 220 14.50 -1.59 -19.71
N ARG A 221 15.84 -1.63 -19.75
CA ARG A 221 16.60 -1.45 -21.00
C ARG A 221 16.41 -2.60 -21.99
N PHE A 222 16.52 -3.84 -21.52
CA PHE A 222 16.35 -5.03 -22.35
C PHE A 222 14.92 -5.10 -22.92
N ALA A 223 13.92 -4.76 -22.12
CA ALA A 223 12.51 -4.79 -22.52
C ALA A 223 12.12 -3.66 -23.50
N ARG A 224 12.94 -2.61 -23.63
CA ARG A 224 12.80 -1.60 -24.68
C ARG A 224 13.41 -2.04 -26.02
N PHE A 225 14.45 -2.88 -25.98
CA PHE A 225 15.23 -3.24 -27.17
C PHE A 225 14.84 -4.60 -27.77
N ALA A 226 14.49 -5.58 -26.93
CA ALA A 226 14.39 -6.98 -27.35
C ALA A 226 13.01 -7.64 -27.12
N ILE A 227 12.18 -7.09 -26.21
CA ILE A 227 10.93 -7.74 -25.80
C ILE A 227 9.73 -7.07 -26.48
N HIS A 228 9.09 -7.79 -27.41
CA HIS A 228 7.75 -7.48 -27.89
C HIS A 228 6.75 -7.57 -26.72
N ARG A 229 5.64 -6.81 -26.76
CA ARG A 229 4.66 -6.73 -25.63
C ARG A 229 4.23 -8.11 -25.08
N ASP A 230 4.21 -9.13 -25.93
CA ASP A 230 3.75 -10.48 -25.59
C ASP A 230 4.72 -11.26 -24.68
N ASN A 231 5.99 -10.84 -24.56
CA ASN A 231 7.03 -11.54 -23.80
C ASN A 231 7.41 -10.86 -22.48
N LEU A 232 6.62 -9.88 -22.02
CA LEU A 232 6.90 -9.12 -20.79
C LEU A 232 6.75 -9.97 -19.52
N THR A 233 5.87 -10.97 -19.54
CA THR A 233 5.69 -11.99 -18.50
C THR A 233 6.98 -12.77 -18.26
N THR A 234 7.58 -13.30 -19.33
CA THR A 234 8.83 -14.05 -19.30
C THR A 234 9.96 -13.21 -18.71
N GLY A 235 10.04 -11.93 -19.09
CA GLY A 235 11.03 -11.00 -18.53
C GLY A 235 10.89 -10.82 -17.02
N ALA A 236 9.67 -10.64 -16.51
CA ALA A 236 9.42 -10.46 -15.07
C ALA A 236 9.75 -11.72 -14.26
N VAL A 237 9.36 -12.91 -14.75
CA VAL A 237 9.70 -14.20 -14.12
C VAL A 237 11.21 -14.42 -14.11
N LEU A 238 11.90 -14.14 -15.22
CA LEU A 238 13.36 -14.24 -15.30
C LEU A 238 14.04 -13.30 -14.29
N ALA A 239 13.59 -12.05 -14.18
CA ALA A 239 14.18 -11.11 -13.22
C ALA A 239 13.94 -11.52 -11.78
N LEU A 240 12.77 -12.07 -11.45
CA LEU A 240 12.49 -12.61 -10.12
C LEU A 240 13.44 -13.78 -9.80
N ILE A 241 13.53 -14.78 -10.67
CA ILE A 241 14.38 -15.97 -10.47
C ILE A 241 15.85 -15.54 -10.38
N PHE A 242 16.30 -14.69 -11.30
CA PHE A 242 17.68 -14.20 -11.35
C PHE A 242 18.04 -13.38 -10.11
N THR A 243 17.17 -12.46 -9.68
CA THR A 243 17.41 -11.63 -8.48
C THR A 243 17.46 -12.49 -7.23
N THR A 244 16.54 -13.45 -7.09
CA THR A 244 16.52 -14.39 -5.96
C THR A 244 17.80 -15.22 -5.93
N GLY A 245 18.15 -15.86 -7.06
CA GLY A 245 19.34 -16.71 -7.15
C GLY A 245 20.65 -15.96 -6.99
N LEU A 246 20.76 -14.75 -7.55
CA LEU A 246 21.97 -13.92 -7.43
C LEU A 246 22.15 -13.41 -5.99
N ALA A 247 21.08 -13.00 -5.31
CA ALA A 247 21.14 -12.58 -3.92
C ALA A 247 21.58 -13.73 -3.01
N THR A 248 21.01 -14.93 -3.19
CA THR A 248 21.42 -16.15 -2.48
C THR A 248 22.87 -16.52 -2.78
N ALA A 249 23.32 -16.44 -4.04
CA ALA A 249 24.69 -16.78 -4.41
C ALA A 249 25.74 -15.80 -3.86
N LEU A 250 25.33 -14.58 -3.49
CA LEU A 250 26.19 -13.57 -2.87
C LEU A 250 26.03 -13.51 -1.35
N ASP A 251 25.34 -14.47 -0.73
CA ASP A 251 25.03 -14.52 0.70
C ASP A 251 24.38 -13.22 1.22
N THR A 252 23.43 -12.68 0.44
CA THR A 252 22.65 -11.47 0.79
C THR A 252 21.16 -11.76 0.81
N SER A 253 20.36 -10.91 1.46
CA SER A 253 18.90 -11.10 1.59
C SER A 253 18.17 -11.11 0.23
N PRO A 254 17.63 -12.27 -0.23
CA PRO A 254 16.86 -12.34 -1.47
C PRO A 254 15.54 -11.57 -1.36
N LEU A 255 14.97 -11.52 -0.15
CA LEU A 255 13.75 -10.79 0.16
C LEU A 255 13.93 -9.29 -0.09
N LEU A 256 15.03 -8.71 0.43
CA LEU A 256 15.34 -7.30 0.23
C LEU A 256 15.68 -6.97 -1.24
N ALA A 257 16.48 -7.81 -1.92
CA ALA A 257 16.81 -7.61 -3.32
C ALA A 257 15.55 -7.62 -4.21
N CYS A 258 14.63 -8.55 -3.96
CA CYS A 258 13.34 -8.64 -4.66
C CYS A 258 12.41 -7.45 -4.36
N LEU A 259 12.41 -6.96 -3.11
CA LEU A 259 11.66 -5.76 -2.73
C LEU A 259 12.12 -4.54 -3.54
N VAL A 260 13.44 -4.37 -3.69
CA VAL A 260 14.03 -3.27 -4.46
C VAL A 260 13.76 -3.45 -5.96
N LEU A 261 13.82 -4.68 -6.49
CA LEU A 261 13.43 -4.98 -7.87
C LEU A 261 12.02 -4.46 -8.18
N GLY A 262 11.02 -4.85 -7.38
CA GLY A 262 9.64 -4.43 -7.56
C GLY A 262 9.45 -2.91 -7.45
N MET A 263 10.10 -2.29 -6.46
CA MET A 263 10.07 -0.84 -6.25
C MET A 263 10.63 -0.07 -7.46
N VAL A 264 11.82 -0.44 -7.93
CA VAL A 264 12.49 0.28 -9.01
C VAL A 264 11.72 0.07 -10.32
N GLN A 265 11.24 -1.15 -10.57
CA GLN A 265 10.47 -1.47 -11.77
C GLN A 265 9.16 -0.67 -11.87
N THR A 266 8.40 -0.54 -10.77
CA THR A 266 7.12 0.20 -10.79
C THR A 266 7.31 1.71 -11.01
N ASN A 267 8.47 2.26 -10.63
CA ASN A 267 8.75 3.70 -10.70
C ASN A 267 9.49 4.15 -11.97
N ILE A 268 10.27 3.27 -12.61
CA ILE A 268 10.97 3.59 -13.87
C ILE A 268 10.04 3.40 -15.09
N THR A 269 9.19 2.36 -15.08
CA THR A 269 8.41 2.00 -16.27
C THR A 269 7.08 2.79 -16.36
N ARG A 270 7.17 4.05 -16.81
CA ARG A 270 6.07 5.05 -16.86
C ARG A 270 4.79 4.64 -17.63
N THR A 271 4.87 3.68 -18.55
CA THR A 271 3.74 3.29 -19.44
C THR A 271 3.35 1.80 -19.30
N ARG A 272 4.05 1.04 -18.45
CA ARG A 272 3.80 -0.41 -18.24
C ARG A 272 3.66 -0.75 -16.75
N SER A 273 3.22 0.22 -15.94
CA SER A 273 3.02 0.11 -14.48
C SER A 273 2.10 -1.03 -14.04
N HIS A 274 1.37 -1.64 -14.97
CA HIS A 274 0.54 -2.82 -14.73
C HIS A 274 1.27 -4.14 -14.90
N LEU A 275 2.55 -4.19 -15.33
CA LEU A 275 3.21 -5.47 -15.63
C LEU A 275 3.39 -6.38 -14.43
N VAL A 276 3.92 -5.88 -13.31
CA VAL A 276 4.12 -6.73 -12.13
C VAL A 276 2.76 -7.19 -11.59
N ASP A 277 1.81 -6.26 -11.50
CA ASP A 277 0.43 -6.56 -11.07
C ASP A 277 -0.26 -7.56 -12.00
N SER A 278 -0.13 -7.44 -13.33
CA SER A 278 -0.83 -8.30 -14.29
C SER A 278 -0.17 -9.65 -14.48
N VAL A 279 1.17 -9.73 -14.43
CA VAL A 279 1.91 -10.97 -14.67
C VAL A 279 1.72 -11.94 -13.50
N PHE A 280 1.71 -11.42 -12.27
CA PHE A 280 1.65 -12.26 -11.08
C PHE A 280 0.24 -12.41 -10.49
N ALA A 281 -0.74 -11.60 -10.88
CA ALA A 281 -2.11 -11.69 -10.35
C ALA A 281 -2.73 -13.09 -10.47
N ASP A 282 -2.51 -13.77 -11.59
CA ASP A 282 -3.09 -15.10 -11.82
C ASP A 282 -2.40 -16.21 -11.01
N PHE A 283 -1.12 -16.02 -10.69
CA PHE A 283 -0.31 -17.00 -9.95
C PHE A 283 -0.25 -16.75 -8.45
N GLU A 284 -0.44 -15.51 -8.01
CA GLU A 284 -0.35 -15.09 -6.61
C GLU A 284 -1.23 -15.93 -5.68
N PRO A 285 -2.52 -16.23 -5.98
CA PRO A 285 -3.35 -17.05 -5.09
C PRO A 285 -2.79 -18.47 -4.89
N THR A 286 -2.20 -19.05 -5.92
CA THR A 286 -1.59 -20.38 -5.88
C THR A 286 -0.31 -20.37 -5.05
N ILE A 287 0.54 -19.36 -5.25
CA ILE A 287 1.77 -19.21 -4.47
C ILE A 287 1.47 -18.95 -2.99
N LEU A 288 0.49 -18.11 -2.67
CA LEU A 288 0.02 -17.91 -1.30
C LEU A 288 -0.53 -19.20 -0.69
N ALA A 289 -1.26 -20.01 -1.46
CA ALA A 289 -1.76 -21.31 -0.98
C ALA A 289 -0.63 -22.28 -0.62
N ILE A 290 0.39 -22.40 -1.48
CA ILE A 290 1.60 -23.19 -1.20
C ILE A 290 2.22 -22.69 0.09
N PHE A 291 2.44 -21.39 0.16
CA PHE A 291 3.13 -20.72 1.25
C PHE A 291 2.45 -20.87 2.61
N PHE A 292 1.14 -20.62 2.70
CA PHE A 292 0.40 -20.79 3.96
C PHE A 292 0.33 -22.26 4.40
N THR A 293 0.30 -23.19 3.44
CA THR A 293 0.31 -24.63 3.72
C THR A 293 1.70 -25.08 4.20
N LEU A 294 2.79 -24.62 3.58
CA LEU A 294 4.16 -24.85 4.03
C LEU A 294 4.43 -24.26 5.41
N ALA A 295 3.90 -23.07 5.70
CA ALA A 295 4.03 -22.47 7.02
C ALA A 295 3.35 -23.33 8.10
N GLY A 296 2.19 -23.93 7.78
CA GLY A 296 1.51 -24.88 8.66
C GLY A 296 2.26 -26.20 8.86
N LEU A 297 2.95 -26.71 7.83
CA LEU A 297 3.72 -27.97 7.89
C LEU A 297 4.82 -27.94 8.95
N HIS A 298 5.43 -26.78 9.19
CA HIS A 298 6.51 -26.58 10.16
C HIS A 298 6.02 -26.29 11.59
N LEU A 299 4.70 -26.25 11.83
CA LEU A 299 4.18 -26.06 13.19
C LEU A 299 4.34 -27.33 14.03
N THR A 300 4.85 -27.17 15.25
CA THR A 300 4.96 -28.23 16.25
C THR A 300 3.98 -28.01 17.41
N THR A 301 3.53 -29.08 18.06
CA THR A 301 2.57 -28.98 19.17
C THR A 301 3.19 -28.56 20.50
N GLU A 302 4.52 -28.64 20.62
CA GLU A 302 5.28 -28.39 21.85
C GLU A 302 5.06 -26.99 22.43
N HIS A 303 4.84 -26.00 21.56
CA HIS A 303 4.73 -24.60 21.95
C HIS A 303 3.32 -24.02 21.87
N LEU A 304 2.29 -24.80 21.54
CA LEU A 304 0.92 -24.27 21.34
C LEU A 304 0.37 -23.56 22.59
N GLY A 305 0.61 -24.12 23.77
CA GLY A 305 0.14 -23.55 25.04
C GLY A 305 0.78 -22.19 25.34
N THR A 306 2.12 -22.12 25.34
CA THR A 306 2.87 -20.86 25.59
C THR A 306 2.68 -19.84 24.47
N ALA A 307 2.59 -20.30 23.22
CA ALA A 307 2.33 -19.45 22.07
C ALA A 307 0.97 -18.76 22.15
N SER A 308 -0.06 -19.39 22.71
CA SER A 308 -1.40 -18.80 22.79
C SER A 308 -1.44 -17.49 23.61
N LEU A 309 -0.78 -17.48 24.78
CA LEU A 309 -0.69 -16.28 25.63
C LEU A 309 0.13 -15.19 24.94
N LEU A 310 1.29 -15.55 24.38
CA LEU A 310 2.16 -14.61 23.68
C LEU A 310 1.51 -14.06 22.41
N ALA A 311 0.69 -14.86 21.71
CA ALA A 311 -0.06 -14.44 20.53
C ALA A 311 -1.13 -13.41 20.87
N VAL A 312 -1.87 -13.61 21.97
CA VAL A 312 -2.85 -12.61 22.44
C VAL A 312 -2.13 -11.32 22.86
N ALA A 313 -1.05 -11.43 23.64
CA ALA A 313 -0.27 -10.27 24.06
C ALA A 313 0.30 -9.50 22.86
N TYR A 314 0.88 -10.22 21.89
CA TYR A 314 1.40 -9.68 20.63
C TYR A 314 0.30 -8.97 19.82
N PHE A 315 -0.85 -9.63 19.62
CA PHE A 315 -1.97 -9.05 18.87
C PHE A 315 -2.48 -7.75 19.50
N VAL A 316 -2.71 -7.75 20.82
CA VAL A 316 -3.21 -6.59 21.56
C VAL A 316 -2.18 -5.46 21.55
N ALA A 317 -0.93 -5.76 21.89
CA ALA A 317 0.15 -4.77 21.90
C ALA A 317 0.34 -4.13 20.51
N ARG A 318 0.24 -4.94 19.45
CA ARG A 318 0.30 -4.46 18.07
C ARG A 318 -0.88 -3.56 17.72
N ALA A 319 -2.11 -3.95 18.03
CA ALA A 319 -3.29 -3.12 17.77
C ALA A 319 -3.21 -1.76 18.49
N VAL A 320 -2.77 -1.78 19.75
CA VAL A 320 -2.53 -0.57 20.56
C VAL A 320 -1.42 0.28 19.95
N GLY A 321 -0.30 -0.33 19.58
CA GLY A 321 0.83 0.35 18.96
C GLY A 321 0.44 1.05 17.66
N LYS A 322 -0.30 0.36 16.78
CA LYS A 322 -0.79 0.93 15.52
C LYS A 322 -1.75 2.09 15.74
N PHE A 323 -2.63 1.99 16.73
CA PHE A 323 -3.53 3.08 17.07
C PHE A 323 -2.75 4.33 17.49
N PHE A 324 -1.82 4.20 18.44
CA PHE A 324 -1.05 5.36 18.93
C PHE A 324 -0.06 5.91 17.91
N ALA A 325 0.60 5.04 17.14
CA ALA A 325 1.50 5.46 16.07
C ALA A 325 0.75 6.28 15.01
N ALA A 326 -0.38 5.75 14.50
CA ALA A 326 -1.18 6.44 13.50
C ALA A 326 -1.81 7.73 14.03
N ASP A 327 -2.31 7.75 15.27
CA ASP A 327 -2.88 8.97 15.87
C ASP A 327 -1.82 10.07 16.00
N LEU A 328 -0.63 9.74 16.53
CA LEU A 328 0.47 10.70 16.63
C LEU A 328 0.91 11.19 15.24
N ALA A 329 1.09 10.28 14.28
CA ALA A 329 1.48 10.62 12.92
C ALA A 329 0.50 11.60 12.27
N MET A 330 -0.80 11.32 12.36
CA MET A 330 -1.82 12.13 11.73
C MET A 330 -1.99 13.49 12.43
N ARG A 331 -1.71 13.59 13.74
CA ARG A 331 -1.61 14.89 14.43
C ARG A 331 -0.44 15.72 13.90
N LEU A 332 0.75 15.12 13.81
CA LEU A 332 1.96 15.78 13.31
C LEU A 332 1.83 16.18 11.83
N ALA A 333 1.10 15.40 11.05
CA ALA A 333 0.82 15.68 9.65
C ALA A 333 -0.33 16.70 9.43
N HIS A 334 -1.00 17.16 10.49
CA HIS A 334 -2.23 17.97 10.41
C HIS A 334 -3.30 17.35 9.50
N ALA A 335 -3.45 16.02 9.56
CA ALA A 335 -4.47 15.31 8.83
C ALA A 335 -5.87 15.59 9.39
N THR A 336 -6.89 15.34 8.58
CA THR A 336 -8.29 15.50 8.99
C THR A 336 -8.67 14.50 10.10
N GLU A 337 -9.72 14.82 10.86
CA GLU A 337 -10.17 13.95 11.95
C GLU A 337 -10.63 12.57 11.46
N ARG A 338 -11.23 12.52 10.26
CA ARG A 338 -11.67 11.27 9.62
C ARG A 338 -10.48 10.33 9.41
N VAL A 339 -9.34 10.87 8.96
CA VAL A 339 -8.11 10.10 8.80
C VAL A 339 -7.49 9.75 10.15
N ARG A 340 -7.26 10.75 11.02
CA ARG A 340 -6.58 10.57 12.31
C ARG A 340 -7.21 9.49 13.19
N LYS A 341 -8.54 9.51 13.34
CA LYS A 341 -9.25 8.65 14.30
C LYS A 341 -9.33 7.18 13.87
N HIS A 342 -9.22 6.89 12.58
CA HIS A 342 -9.55 5.57 12.03
C HIS A 342 -8.38 4.86 11.34
N LEU A 343 -7.30 5.57 10.99
CA LEU A 343 -6.20 5.00 10.22
C LEU A 343 -5.52 3.84 10.94
N GLY A 344 -5.21 4.00 12.24
CA GLY A 344 -4.57 2.94 13.02
C GLY A 344 -5.41 1.66 13.13
N ILE A 345 -6.74 1.79 13.17
CA ILE A 345 -7.68 0.65 13.19
C ILE A 345 -7.63 -0.10 11.86
N ALA A 346 -7.59 0.61 10.74
CA ALA A 346 -7.52 0.03 9.41
C ALA A 346 -6.17 -0.66 9.11
N LEU A 347 -5.12 -0.35 9.87
CA LEU A 347 -3.77 -0.92 9.71
C LEU A 347 -3.54 -2.18 10.55
N VAL A 348 -4.52 -2.62 11.34
CA VAL A 348 -4.45 -3.86 12.13
C VAL A 348 -4.36 -5.15 11.30
N PRO A 349 -4.96 -5.33 10.11
CA PRO A 349 -4.82 -6.59 9.36
C PRO A 349 -3.36 -7.02 9.14
N GLN A 350 -3.03 -8.32 9.23
CA GLN A 350 -1.68 -8.88 9.04
C GLN A 350 -1.77 -10.22 8.32
N ALA A 351 -0.94 -10.45 7.31
CA ALA A 351 -0.99 -11.65 6.47
C ALA A 351 0.40 -12.00 5.87
N GLY A 352 0.51 -12.05 4.54
CA GLY A 352 1.61 -12.68 3.81
C GLY A 352 3.03 -12.25 4.19
N VAL A 353 3.29 -10.94 4.38
CA VAL A 353 4.64 -10.47 4.76
C VAL A 353 5.09 -11.06 6.10
N ALA A 354 4.21 -11.10 7.10
CA ALA A 354 4.55 -11.63 8.41
C ALA A 354 4.88 -13.13 8.35
N VAL A 355 4.10 -13.90 7.58
CA VAL A 355 4.39 -15.32 7.35
C VAL A 355 5.69 -15.51 6.57
N GLY A 356 6.05 -14.56 5.70
CA GLY A 356 7.31 -14.63 4.94
C GLY A 356 8.52 -14.53 5.84
N LEU A 357 8.46 -13.60 6.79
CA LEU A 357 9.50 -13.43 7.81
C LEU A 357 9.59 -14.62 8.76
N VAL A 358 8.48 -15.33 9.01
CA VAL A 358 8.51 -16.61 9.77
C VAL A 358 9.35 -17.65 9.04
N ILE A 359 9.15 -17.83 7.74
CA ILE A 359 9.89 -18.81 6.95
C ILE A 359 11.38 -18.48 6.91
N VAL A 360 11.74 -17.19 6.81
CA VAL A 360 13.13 -16.75 6.89
C VAL A 360 13.79 -17.23 8.19
N ILE A 361 13.09 -17.14 9.32
CA ILE A 361 13.59 -17.61 10.62
C ILE A 361 13.61 -19.13 10.73
N GLN A 362 12.61 -19.82 10.16
CA GLN A 362 12.57 -21.28 10.14
C GLN A 362 13.76 -21.89 9.40
N ASN A 363 14.21 -21.23 8.32
CA ASN A 363 15.34 -21.67 7.51
C ASN A 363 16.69 -21.14 8.00
N ASP A 364 16.73 -20.34 9.06
CA ASP A 364 17.97 -19.81 9.64
C ASP A 364 18.40 -20.64 10.87
N PRO A 365 19.47 -21.44 10.78
CA PRO A 365 19.91 -22.30 11.87
C PRO A 365 20.20 -21.55 13.18
N ALA A 366 20.58 -20.26 13.10
CA ALA A 366 20.91 -19.44 14.26
C ALA A 366 19.70 -19.17 15.18
N PHE A 367 18.48 -19.44 14.71
CA PHE A 367 17.23 -19.18 15.42
C PHE A 367 16.40 -20.46 15.67
N SER A 368 16.99 -21.64 15.48
CA SER A 368 16.32 -22.93 15.69
C SER A 368 15.67 -23.07 17.07
N ASP A 369 16.21 -22.40 18.09
CA ASP A 369 15.69 -22.39 19.47
C ASP A 369 14.38 -21.61 19.65
N ILE A 370 14.11 -20.61 18.80
CA ILE A 370 12.91 -19.76 18.88
C ILE A 370 11.97 -19.89 17.68
N ALA A 371 12.42 -20.50 16.58
CA ALA A 371 11.69 -20.56 15.32
C ALA A 371 10.30 -21.17 15.47
N GLY A 372 10.16 -22.29 16.19
CA GLY A 372 8.88 -22.95 16.42
C GLY A 372 7.89 -22.05 17.18
N LEU A 373 8.33 -21.42 18.27
CA LEU A 373 7.50 -20.52 19.07
C LEU A 373 7.11 -19.25 18.30
N LEU A 374 8.05 -18.63 17.57
CA LEU A 374 7.79 -17.48 16.70
C LEU A 374 6.74 -17.83 15.64
N SER A 375 6.87 -18.99 15.00
CA SER A 375 5.94 -19.48 13.98
C SER A 375 4.53 -19.64 14.54
N ALA A 376 4.41 -20.30 15.70
CA ALA A 376 3.13 -20.51 16.36
C ALA A 376 2.43 -19.19 16.71
N ILE A 377 3.19 -18.20 17.21
CA ILE A 377 2.67 -16.87 17.55
C ILE A 377 2.16 -16.14 16.30
N VAL A 378 3.01 -16.00 15.28
CA VAL A 378 2.69 -15.21 14.09
C VAL A 378 1.56 -15.85 13.30
N LEU A 379 1.57 -17.18 13.11
CA LEU A 379 0.51 -17.86 12.37
C LEU A 379 -0.83 -17.82 13.10
N SER A 380 -0.85 -17.94 14.42
CA SER A 380 -2.07 -17.76 15.22
C SER A 380 -2.64 -16.35 15.05
N VAL A 381 -1.78 -15.33 15.08
CA VAL A 381 -2.19 -13.93 14.90
C VAL A 381 -2.65 -13.63 13.48
N VAL A 382 -2.02 -14.24 12.47
CA VAL A 382 -2.47 -14.15 11.08
C VAL A 382 -3.86 -14.77 10.94
N MET A 383 -4.10 -15.97 11.50
CA MET A 383 -5.44 -16.59 11.47
C MET A 383 -6.51 -15.72 12.12
N VAL A 384 -6.21 -15.10 13.26
CA VAL A 384 -7.13 -14.16 13.93
C VAL A 384 -7.37 -12.90 13.07
N ASN A 385 -6.32 -12.36 12.45
CA ASN A 385 -6.42 -11.18 11.59
C ASN A 385 -7.16 -11.42 10.28
N GLU A 386 -7.17 -12.64 9.75
CA GLU A 386 -7.98 -12.97 8.57
C GLU A 386 -9.48 -12.86 8.85
N ILE A 387 -9.91 -12.98 10.13
CA ILE A 387 -11.29 -12.78 10.55
C ILE A 387 -11.53 -11.34 11.01
N ILE A 388 -10.70 -10.84 11.93
CA ILE A 388 -10.89 -9.52 12.56
C ILE A 388 -10.49 -8.38 11.61
N GLY A 389 -9.46 -8.57 10.79
CA GLY A 389 -8.89 -7.56 9.90
C GLY A 389 -9.92 -6.97 8.93
N PRO A 390 -10.62 -7.78 8.12
CA PRO A 390 -11.70 -7.29 7.26
C PRO A 390 -12.77 -6.45 7.99
N LEU A 391 -13.14 -6.87 9.20
CA LEU A 391 -14.15 -6.19 10.03
C LEU A 391 -13.65 -4.81 10.48
N LEU A 392 -12.42 -4.73 10.98
CA LEU A 392 -11.81 -3.47 11.42
C LEU A 392 -11.59 -2.49 10.26
N THR A 393 -11.11 -2.98 9.11
CA THR A 393 -10.93 -2.14 7.92
C THR A 393 -12.27 -1.59 7.43
N ARG A 394 -13.31 -2.44 7.34
CA ARG A 394 -14.67 -1.99 6.94
C ARG A 394 -15.23 -0.97 7.92
N PHE A 395 -15.06 -1.21 9.22
CA PHE A 395 -15.48 -0.27 10.27
C PHE A 395 -14.78 1.09 10.10
N ALA A 396 -13.46 1.09 9.90
CA ALA A 396 -12.70 2.31 9.70
C ALA A 396 -13.10 3.07 8.43
N LEU A 397 -13.33 2.38 7.31
CA LEU A 397 -13.82 2.98 6.07
C LEU A 397 -15.21 3.59 6.22
N SER A 398 -16.10 2.90 6.92
CA SER A 398 -17.46 3.39 7.22
C SER A 398 -17.39 4.66 8.07
N ARG A 399 -16.59 4.66 9.14
CA ARG A 399 -16.43 5.81 10.02
C ARG A 399 -15.68 6.98 9.38
N ALA A 400 -14.81 6.72 8.40
CA ALA A 400 -14.21 7.74 7.56
C ALA A 400 -15.22 8.32 6.54
N GLY A 401 -16.38 7.70 6.34
CA GLY A 401 -17.40 8.14 5.41
C GLY A 401 -16.96 8.01 3.95
N GLU A 402 -16.17 6.98 3.61
CA GLU A 402 -15.64 6.78 2.26
C GLU A 402 -16.24 5.60 1.50
N ILE A 403 -17.12 4.81 2.14
CA ILE A 403 -17.84 3.69 1.51
C ILE A 403 -18.78 4.20 0.40
N GLY A 404 -18.77 3.51 -0.75
CA GLY A 404 -19.67 3.80 -1.87
C GLY A 404 -19.36 5.07 -2.67
N LYS A 405 -18.16 5.65 -2.50
CA LYS A 405 -17.74 6.92 -3.14
C LYS A 405 -16.95 6.75 -4.45
N ASP A 406 -16.89 5.55 -5.03
CA ASP A 406 -16.12 5.28 -6.24
C ASP A 406 -16.76 5.74 -7.57
N ARG A 407 -18.05 6.07 -7.57
CA ARG A 407 -18.79 6.55 -8.75
C ARG A 407 -18.32 7.97 -9.14
N LEU A 408 -18.27 8.23 -10.44
CA LEU A 408 -17.93 9.54 -11.01
C LEU A 408 -18.91 10.61 -10.54
N ARG A 409 -18.40 11.70 -9.98
CA ARG A 409 -19.17 12.89 -9.64
C ARG A 409 -18.81 14.08 -10.52
N LEU A 410 -19.66 15.10 -10.51
CA LEU A 410 -19.51 16.30 -11.34
C LEU A 410 -18.13 16.96 -11.18
N ILE A 411 -17.64 17.09 -9.94
CA ILE A 411 -16.36 17.74 -9.63
C ILE A 411 -15.23 16.74 -9.30
N ASP A 412 -15.31 15.49 -9.79
CA ASP A 412 -14.28 14.47 -9.54
C ASP A 412 -12.88 14.87 -10.04
N PHE A 413 -12.76 15.87 -10.92
CA PHE A 413 -11.47 16.43 -11.32
C PHE A 413 -10.78 17.22 -10.19
N LEU A 414 -11.50 17.68 -9.17
CA LEU A 414 -10.97 18.35 -7.97
C LEU A 414 -10.57 17.35 -6.88
N GLN A 415 -9.56 16.54 -7.19
CA GLN A 415 -8.90 15.67 -6.22
C GLN A 415 -8.02 16.47 -5.25
N GLU A 416 -7.64 15.86 -4.11
CA GLU A 416 -6.74 16.48 -3.11
C GLU A 416 -5.47 17.11 -3.74
N GLU A 417 -4.83 16.40 -4.68
CA GLU A 417 -3.68 16.87 -5.50
C GLU A 417 -3.93 18.21 -6.22
N ASN A 418 -5.18 18.46 -6.57
CA ASN A 418 -5.58 19.57 -7.44
C ASN A 418 -6.09 20.76 -6.64
N ILE A 419 -5.95 20.74 -5.30
CA ILE A 419 -6.36 21.84 -4.43
C ILE A 419 -5.14 22.45 -3.76
N VAL A 420 -4.96 23.76 -3.95
CA VAL A 420 -3.93 24.56 -3.30
C VAL A 420 -4.59 25.43 -2.23
N THR A 421 -4.11 25.32 -1.00
CA THR A 421 -4.54 26.19 0.12
C THR A 421 -3.48 27.25 0.38
N HIS A 422 -3.87 28.33 1.08
CA HIS A 422 -3.00 29.48 1.35
C HIS A 422 -2.42 30.09 0.07
N PHE A 423 -3.24 30.15 -0.97
CA PHE A 423 -2.82 30.67 -2.27
C PHE A 423 -2.70 32.20 -2.23
N SER A 424 -1.60 32.72 -2.78
CA SER A 424 -1.36 34.15 -2.96
C SER A 424 -0.83 34.43 -4.36
N ALA A 425 -1.24 35.58 -4.90
CA ALA A 425 -0.82 36.07 -6.19
C ALA A 425 -0.83 37.60 -6.21
N ASP A 426 0.15 38.18 -6.89
CA ASP A 426 0.32 39.64 -6.94
C ASP A 426 -0.66 40.30 -7.92
N SER A 427 -1.14 39.53 -8.90
CA SER A 427 -2.10 39.96 -9.90
C SER A 427 -2.93 38.79 -10.41
N LYS A 428 -4.03 39.09 -11.12
CA LYS A 428 -4.86 38.06 -11.75
C LYS A 428 -4.09 37.24 -12.80
N GLN A 429 -3.18 37.89 -13.53
CA GLN A 429 -2.29 37.25 -14.48
C GLN A 429 -1.31 36.29 -13.80
N ASP A 430 -0.68 36.71 -12.70
CA ASP A 430 0.19 35.85 -11.90
C ASP A 430 -0.59 34.65 -11.32
N ALA A 431 -1.82 34.88 -10.84
CA ALA A 431 -2.68 33.80 -10.36
C ALA A 431 -2.98 32.75 -11.44
N ILE A 432 -3.39 33.20 -12.64
CA ILE A 432 -3.67 32.32 -13.78
C ILE A 432 -2.41 31.55 -14.18
N LEU A 433 -1.25 32.20 -14.28
CA LEU A 433 0.01 31.56 -14.65
C LEU A 433 0.47 30.50 -13.63
N LYS A 434 0.32 30.78 -12.32
CA LYS A 434 0.59 29.81 -11.24
C LYS A 434 -0.38 28.62 -11.31
N LEU A 435 -1.67 28.87 -11.55
CA LEU A 435 -2.66 27.82 -11.67
C LEU A 435 -2.48 26.96 -12.92
N THR A 436 -2.13 27.55 -14.07
CA THR A 436 -1.85 26.81 -15.30
C THR A 436 -0.64 25.88 -15.14
N ASP A 437 0.43 26.35 -14.48
CA ASP A 437 1.59 25.49 -14.16
C ASP A 437 1.17 24.31 -13.25
N ARG A 438 0.28 24.55 -12.28
CA ARG A 438 -0.26 23.47 -11.44
C ARG A 438 -1.12 22.49 -12.23
N LEU A 439 -2.03 22.98 -13.07
CA LEU A 439 -2.92 22.17 -13.91
C LEU A 439 -2.10 21.21 -14.80
N ILE A 440 -1.08 21.73 -15.47
CA ILE A 440 -0.21 20.92 -16.35
C ILE A 440 0.52 19.84 -15.56
N ARG A 441 1.08 20.21 -14.39
CA ARG A 441 1.87 19.28 -13.57
C ARG A 441 1.02 18.21 -12.89
N SER A 442 -0.16 18.56 -12.38
CA SER A 442 -0.98 17.63 -11.59
C SER A 442 -1.76 16.65 -12.48
N HIS A 443 -2.13 17.07 -13.69
CA HIS A 443 -2.84 16.22 -14.66
C HIS A 443 -1.90 15.58 -15.72
N GLY A 444 -0.59 15.80 -15.63
CA GLY A 444 0.41 15.15 -16.50
C GLY A 444 0.35 15.60 -17.97
N LEU A 445 -0.07 16.83 -18.22
CA LEU A 445 -0.28 17.41 -19.56
C LEU A 445 1.06 17.84 -20.20
N HIS A 446 2.05 16.94 -20.23
CA HIS A 446 3.44 17.26 -20.61
C HIS A 446 3.63 17.60 -22.10
N ASP A 447 2.66 17.26 -22.93
CA ASP A 447 2.58 17.54 -24.36
C ASP A 447 1.84 18.85 -24.68
N ILE A 448 1.22 19.48 -23.68
CA ILE A 448 0.55 20.78 -23.84
C ILE A 448 1.55 21.92 -23.64
N ASP A 449 1.58 22.84 -24.60
CA ASP A 449 2.37 24.07 -24.48
C ASP A 449 1.75 25.00 -23.43
N ARG A 450 2.52 25.25 -22.37
CA ARG A 450 2.11 26.07 -21.23
C ARG A 450 1.79 27.51 -21.64
N ASP A 451 2.58 28.10 -22.51
CA ASP A 451 2.44 29.51 -22.86
C ASP A 451 1.22 29.70 -23.76
N VAL A 452 0.97 28.75 -24.67
CA VAL A 452 -0.24 28.72 -25.50
C VAL A 452 -1.50 28.58 -24.65
N LEU A 453 -1.54 27.64 -23.71
CA LEU A 453 -2.69 27.46 -22.82
C LEU A 453 -2.92 28.69 -21.93
N THR A 454 -1.85 29.26 -21.37
CA THR A 454 -1.93 30.46 -20.53
C THR A 454 -2.46 31.66 -21.32
N ALA A 455 -1.96 31.87 -22.55
CA ALA A 455 -2.43 32.94 -23.43
C ALA A 455 -3.92 32.77 -23.74
N SER A 456 -4.38 31.56 -24.07
CA SER A 456 -5.80 31.27 -24.33
C SER A 456 -6.70 31.63 -23.13
N ILE A 457 -6.28 31.33 -21.91
CA ILE A 457 -7.04 31.64 -20.69
C ILE A 457 -7.08 33.16 -20.45
N LEU A 458 -5.95 33.85 -20.63
CA LEU A 458 -5.85 35.30 -20.46
C LEU A 458 -6.66 36.06 -21.50
N ASP A 459 -6.65 35.62 -22.76
CA ASP A 459 -7.46 36.21 -23.82
C ASP A 459 -8.95 36.12 -23.49
N ARG A 460 -9.39 34.98 -22.95
CA ARG A 460 -10.77 34.79 -22.51
C ARG A 460 -11.14 35.70 -21.34
N GLU A 461 -10.24 35.83 -20.37
CA GLU A 461 -10.38 36.70 -19.20
C GLU A 461 -10.51 38.19 -19.58
N ASN A 462 -9.71 38.64 -20.55
CA ASN A 462 -9.72 40.03 -21.02
C ASN A 462 -11.00 40.40 -21.79
N GLN A 463 -11.66 39.42 -22.43
CA GLN A 463 -12.94 39.65 -23.11
C GLN A 463 -14.10 39.80 -22.13
N THR A 464 -14.12 38.99 -21.07
CA THR A 464 -15.15 39.02 -20.04
C THR A 464 -14.57 38.46 -18.74
N SER A 465 -14.70 39.22 -17.65
CA SER A 465 -14.21 38.78 -16.35
C SER A 465 -14.81 37.43 -15.97
N THR A 466 -13.97 36.51 -15.52
CA THR A 466 -14.41 35.20 -14.99
C THR A 466 -14.67 35.23 -13.48
N CYS A 467 -14.64 36.41 -12.86
CA CYS A 467 -15.11 36.62 -11.50
C CYS A 467 -16.64 36.56 -11.48
N LEU A 468 -17.20 35.65 -10.67
CA LEU A 468 -18.65 35.42 -10.60
C LEU A 468 -19.31 36.12 -9.40
N GLY A 469 -18.52 36.80 -8.56
CA GLY A 469 -18.96 37.33 -7.26
C GLY A 469 -18.97 36.26 -6.16
N GLY A 470 -19.28 36.66 -4.93
CA GLY A 470 -19.30 35.76 -3.77
C GLY A 470 -17.92 35.15 -3.45
N GLY A 471 -16.85 35.85 -3.81
CA GLY A 471 -15.47 35.38 -3.63
C GLY A 471 -15.02 34.27 -4.60
N LEU A 472 -15.76 33.99 -5.68
CA LEU A 472 -15.42 32.96 -6.67
C LEU A 472 -14.95 33.53 -8.02
N SER A 473 -13.89 32.92 -8.58
CA SER A 473 -13.46 33.12 -9.97
C SER A 473 -13.23 31.77 -10.66
N VAL A 474 -13.67 31.64 -11.91
CA VAL A 474 -13.57 30.38 -12.68
C VAL A 474 -12.89 30.62 -14.05
N PRO A 475 -11.57 30.91 -14.07
CA PRO A 475 -10.83 31.04 -15.31
C PRO A 475 -10.81 29.69 -16.06
N HIS A 476 -10.92 29.71 -17.37
CA HIS A 476 -11.04 28.48 -18.16
C HIS A 476 -10.33 28.60 -19.51
N GLY A 477 -9.77 27.48 -19.97
CA GLY A 477 -9.04 27.36 -21.22
C GLY A 477 -9.45 26.13 -22.01
N ILE A 478 -9.15 26.15 -23.31
CA ILE A 478 -9.46 25.06 -24.23
C ILE A 478 -8.27 24.10 -24.31
N LEU A 479 -8.55 22.81 -24.17
CA LEU A 479 -7.58 21.73 -24.40
C LEU A 479 -7.80 21.10 -25.78
N PRO A 480 -6.81 20.38 -26.33
CA PRO A 480 -6.99 19.59 -27.54
C PRO A 480 -8.12 18.56 -27.40
N GLU A 481 -8.71 18.18 -28.53
CA GLU A 481 -9.77 17.18 -28.59
C GLU A 481 -9.31 15.83 -28.01
N GLY A 482 -10.20 15.16 -27.27
CA GLY A 482 -9.92 13.87 -26.61
C GLY A 482 -9.27 13.96 -25.22
N TYR A 483 -8.96 15.17 -24.74
CA TYR A 483 -8.56 15.39 -23.35
C TYR A 483 -9.79 15.38 -22.42
N PRO A 484 -9.77 14.65 -21.29
CA PRO A 484 -10.83 14.78 -20.30
C PRO A 484 -10.84 16.19 -19.70
N MET A 485 -11.99 16.61 -19.18
CA MET A 485 -12.03 17.83 -18.37
C MET A 485 -11.14 17.70 -17.13
N VAL A 486 -10.31 18.72 -16.92
CA VAL A 486 -9.39 18.84 -15.79
C VAL A 486 -9.58 20.17 -15.09
N GLY A 487 -9.15 20.24 -13.83
CA GLY A 487 -9.16 21.51 -13.11
C GLY A 487 -8.28 21.51 -11.88
N VAL A 488 -7.99 22.71 -11.41
CA VAL A 488 -7.30 22.98 -10.14
C VAL A 488 -8.02 24.08 -9.38
N MET A 489 -8.06 23.95 -8.06
CA MET A 489 -8.66 24.92 -7.15
C MET A 489 -7.56 25.59 -6.33
N ALA A 490 -7.63 26.90 -6.19
CA ALA A 490 -6.84 27.68 -5.24
C ALA A 490 -7.76 28.36 -4.22
N LEU A 491 -7.38 28.26 -2.95
CA LEU A 491 -8.07 28.87 -1.83
C LEU A 491 -7.14 29.88 -1.16
N SER A 492 -7.59 31.13 -1.10
CA SER A 492 -6.90 32.25 -0.44
C SER A 492 -7.70 32.70 0.78
N GLN A 493 -7.12 32.51 1.97
CA GLN A 493 -7.76 32.93 3.23
C GLN A 493 -7.82 34.44 3.35
N GLU A 494 -6.77 35.15 2.93
CA GLU A 494 -6.69 36.61 2.96
C GLU A 494 -7.53 37.26 1.86
N GLY A 495 -7.84 36.50 0.80
CA GLY A 495 -8.56 36.98 -0.37
C GLY A 495 -7.62 37.67 -1.37
N LEU A 496 -7.91 37.49 -2.65
CA LEU A 496 -7.16 38.09 -3.75
C LEU A 496 -7.88 39.36 -4.21
N ASN A 497 -7.16 40.48 -4.19
CA ASN A 497 -7.71 41.79 -4.56
C ASN A 497 -7.73 41.94 -6.09
N PHE A 498 -8.80 41.46 -6.73
CA PHE A 498 -9.04 41.58 -8.17
C PHE A 498 -10.30 42.40 -8.43
N ASP A 499 -10.44 42.90 -9.65
CA ASP A 499 -11.68 43.54 -10.09
C ASP A 499 -12.81 42.48 -10.17
N THR A 500 -13.76 42.58 -9.25
CA THR A 500 -14.93 41.70 -9.13
C THR A 500 -16.23 42.50 -9.31
N PRO A 501 -17.31 41.88 -9.82
CA PRO A 501 -18.59 42.57 -10.01
C PRO A 501 -19.23 43.11 -8.71
N ASP A 502 -18.92 42.50 -7.57
CA ASP A 502 -19.45 42.82 -6.24
C ASP A 502 -18.45 43.58 -5.35
N GLY A 503 -17.23 43.85 -5.84
CA GLY A 503 -16.16 44.53 -5.12
C GLY A 503 -15.57 43.73 -3.95
N GLN A 504 -15.96 42.45 -3.79
CA GLN A 504 -15.44 41.57 -2.76
C GLN A 504 -14.15 40.87 -3.23
N PRO A 505 -13.21 40.57 -2.32
CA PRO A 505 -12.00 39.83 -2.67
C PRO A 505 -12.32 38.40 -3.12
N VAL A 506 -11.51 37.85 -4.02
CA VAL A 506 -11.65 36.47 -4.51
C VAL A 506 -10.95 35.51 -3.53
N HIS A 507 -11.71 34.66 -2.87
CA HIS A 507 -11.19 33.65 -1.95
C HIS A 507 -11.00 32.28 -2.60
N CYS A 508 -11.73 31.99 -3.68
CA CYS A 508 -11.66 30.72 -4.39
C CYS A 508 -11.49 30.94 -5.89
N MET A 509 -10.43 30.39 -6.46
CA MET A 509 -10.24 30.32 -7.92
C MET A 509 -10.29 28.87 -8.37
N VAL A 510 -11.08 28.56 -9.39
CA VAL A 510 -11.14 27.22 -10.00
C VAL A 510 -10.75 27.34 -11.48
N LEU A 511 -9.52 26.96 -11.81
CA LEU A 511 -9.06 26.93 -13.20
C LEU A 511 -9.54 25.65 -13.87
N LEU A 512 -10.23 25.76 -15.00
CA LEU A 512 -10.72 24.62 -15.78
C LEU A 512 -10.00 24.50 -17.13
N GLY A 513 -9.58 23.29 -17.48
CA GLY A 513 -9.18 22.91 -18.83
C GLY A 513 -10.22 21.98 -19.43
N THR A 514 -10.74 22.30 -20.61
CA THR A 514 -11.83 21.51 -21.21
C THR A 514 -11.58 21.38 -22.71
N SER A 515 -11.72 20.17 -23.24
CA SER A 515 -11.74 19.92 -24.68
C SER A 515 -13.11 20.27 -25.30
N PRO A 516 -13.20 20.48 -26.62
CA PRO A 516 -14.46 20.80 -27.28
C PRO A 516 -15.57 19.75 -27.06
N ASP A 517 -15.21 18.47 -26.92
CA ASP A 517 -16.11 17.33 -26.70
C ASP A 517 -16.70 17.26 -25.27
N GLU A 518 -16.13 17.97 -24.31
CA GLU A 518 -16.59 18.03 -22.90
C GLU A 518 -17.40 19.29 -22.59
N ARG A 519 -17.89 20.01 -23.62
CA ARG A 519 -18.58 21.32 -23.48
C ARG A 519 -19.82 21.27 -22.59
N ASP A 520 -20.67 20.25 -22.73
CA ASP A 520 -21.89 20.17 -21.94
C ASP A 520 -21.58 19.97 -20.45
N ARG A 521 -20.62 19.10 -20.14
CA ARG A 521 -20.11 18.92 -18.79
C ARG A 521 -19.50 20.22 -18.26
N HIS A 522 -18.79 20.98 -19.09
CA HIS A 522 -18.19 22.25 -18.69
C HIS A 522 -19.23 23.25 -18.21
N LEU A 523 -20.32 23.40 -18.95
CA LEU A 523 -21.42 24.28 -18.55
C LEU A 523 -22.10 23.82 -17.26
N GLN A 524 -22.28 22.49 -17.09
CA GLN A 524 -22.82 21.93 -15.85
C GLN A 524 -21.92 22.22 -14.64
N VAL A 525 -20.61 22.02 -14.79
CA VAL A 525 -19.61 22.31 -13.74
C VAL A 525 -19.61 23.79 -13.40
N LEU A 526 -19.55 24.67 -14.40
CA LEU A 526 -19.50 26.13 -14.18
C LEU A 526 -20.77 26.62 -13.47
N ALA A 527 -21.94 26.17 -13.91
CA ALA A 527 -23.21 26.52 -13.27
C ALA A 527 -23.31 25.97 -11.83
N SER A 528 -22.76 24.78 -11.58
CA SER A 528 -22.72 24.17 -10.25
C SER A 528 -21.77 24.90 -9.30
N LEU A 529 -20.56 25.25 -9.75
CA LEU A 529 -19.60 26.04 -8.97
C LEU A 529 -20.16 27.43 -8.64
N ALA A 530 -20.78 28.10 -9.62
CA ALA A 530 -21.38 29.42 -9.43
C ALA A 530 -22.50 29.40 -8.38
N ARG A 531 -23.42 28.42 -8.45
CA ARG A 531 -24.52 28.31 -7.47
C ARG A 531 -24.00 27.95 -6.09
N THR A 532 -23.06 27.01 -6.00
CA THR A 532 -22.72 26.41 -4.70
C THR A 532 -21.63 27.18 -3.97
N ILE A 533 -20.51 27.45 -4.65
CA ILE A 533 -19.40 28.20 -4.07
C ILE A 533 -19.68 29.71 -4.17
N GLY A 534 -20.37 30.19 -5.20
CA GLY A 534 -20.68 31.62 -5.35
C GLY A 534 -21.86 32.12 -4.50
N MET A 535 -22.82 31.27 -4.12
CA MET A 535 -24.01 31.69 -3.35
C MET A 535 -24.21 30.97 -2.01
N GLY A 536 -23.50 29.85 -1.76
CA GLY A 536 -23.65 29.06 -0.54
C GLY A 536 -22.80 29.57 0.63
N VAL A 537 -23.35 30.47 1.44
CA VAL A 537 -22.61 31.16 2.53
C VAL A 537 -21.94 30.19 3.53
N GLU A 538 -22.64 29.12 3.93
CA GLU A 538 -22.09 28.13 4.87
C GLU A 538 -20.95 27.31 4.26
N LEU A 539 -21.06 26.96 2.97
CA LEU A 539 -20.00 26.27 2.25
C LEU A 539 -18.81 27.20 2.03
N GLN A 540 -19.04 28.47 1.68
CA GLN A 540 -18.00 29.49 1.53
C GLN A 540 -17.18 29.64 2.80
N ASP A 541 -17.82 29.84 3.95
CA ASP A 541 -17.12 30.03 5.22
C ASP A 541 -16.20 28.84 5.54
N ARG A 542 -16.69 27.61 5.35
CA ARG A 542 -15.90 26.40 5.58
C ARG A 542 -14.79 26.21 4.56
N LEU A 543 -15.09 26.42 3.27
CA LEU A 543 -14.15 26.17 2.17
C LEU A 543 -13.03 27.23 2.15
N PHE A 544 -13.35 28.51 2.35
CA PHE A 544 -12.37 29.59 2.36
C PHE A 544 -11.45 29.49 3.59
N ASN A 545 -11.96 28.98 4.71
CA ASN A 545 -11.18 28.69 5.92
C ASN A 545 -10.61 27.26 5.97
N ALA A 546 -10.56 26.55 4.84
CA ALA A 546 -9.98 25.21 4.81
C ALA A 546 -8.49 25.24 5.19
N LYS A 547 -8.13 24.41 6.16
CA LYS A 547 -6.78 24.31 6.75
C LYS A 547 -5.77 23.53 5.89
N SER A 548 -6.26 22.75 4.94
CA SER A 548 -5.45 21.90 4.06
C SER A 548 -6.24 21.47 2.84
N ALA A 549 -5.54 21.02 1.79
CA ALA A 549 -6.16 20.45 0.60
C ALA A 549 -7.07 19.25 0.92
N ALA A 550 -6.66 18.40 1.87
CA ALA A 550 -7.47 17.30 2.37
C ALA A 550 -8.78 17.79 3.03
N HIS A 551 -8.71 18.84 3.85
CA HIS A 551 -9.90 19.41 4.48
C HIS A 551 -10.86 20.01 3.45
N ALA A 552 -10.33 20.76 2.48
CA ALA A 552 -11.12 21.29 1.36
C ALA A 552 -11.77 20.16 0.54
N TYR A 553 -11.03 19.10 0.23
CA TYR A 553 -11.54 17.93 -0.47
C TYR A 553 -12.72 17.28 0.30
N GLU A 554 -12.57 17.08 1.61
CA GLU A 554 -13.64 16.52 2.46
C GLU A 554 -14.88 17.41 2.51
N ILE A 555 -14.71 18.74 2.50
CA ILE A 555 -15.82 19.70 2.43
C ILE A 555 -16.56 19.55 1.10
N LEU A 556 -15.85 19.49 -0.04
CA LEU A 556 -16.43 19.37 -1.38
C LEU A 556 -17.11 18.01 -1.67
N HIS A 557 -16.75 16.98 -0.90
CA HIS A 557 -17.28 15.61 -1.05
C HIS A 557 -18.10 15.17 0.18
N GLY A 558 -18.56 16.14 0.99
CA GLY A 558 -19.44 15.93 2.13
C GLY A 558 -20.89 15.63 1.72
N GLU A 559 -21.71 15.17 2.66
CA GLU A 559 -23.14 14.88 2.43
C GLU A 559 -23.93 16.16 2.10
N GLU A 560 -23.58 17.28 2.73
CA GLU A 560 -24.13 18.62 2.44
C GLU A 560 -23.76 19.13 1.03
N SER A 561 -22.89 18.41 0.32
CA SER A 561 -22.48 18.71 -1.06
C SER A 561 -23.23 17.88 -2.10
N GLU A 562 -24.09 16.94 -1.70
CA GLU A 562 -24.71 15.98 -2.63
C GLU A 562 -25.62 16.64 -3.66
N ASP A 563 -26.25 17.76 -3.31
CA ASP A 563 -27.12 18.53 -4.23
C ASP A 563 -26.37 19.12 -5.43
N PHE A 564 -25.03 19.25 -5.37
CA PHE A 564 -24.23 19.84 -6.45
C PHE A 564 -23.11 18.95 -6.99
N ASN A 565 -22.54 18.09 -6.14
CA ASN A 565 -21.55 17.09 -6.49
C ASN A 565 -22.21 15.71 -6.69
N TYR A 566 -23.26 15.70 -7.51
CA TYR A 566 -24.06 14.50 -7.78
C TYR A 566 -23.29 13.50 -8.65
N PHE A 567 -23.70 12.24 -8.57
CA PHE A 567 -23.16 11.19 -9.42
C PHE A 567 -23.61 11.39 -10.86
N LEU A 568 -22.67 11.40 -11.79
CA LEU A 568 -22.98 11.40 -13.22
C LEU A 568 -23.68 10.09 -13.58
N GLU A 569 -24.68 10.15 -14.45
CA GLU A 569 -25.26 8.93 -15.04
C GLU A 569 -24.16 8.15 -15.75
N ALA A 570 -24.11 6.83 -15.55
CA ALA A 570 -23.13 6.00 -16.24
C ALA A 570 -23.29 6.20 -17.76
N PRO A 571 -22.19 6.34 -18.53
CA PRO A 571 -22.32 6.41 -19.97
C PRO A 571 -23.12 5.18 -20.44
N THR A 572 -24.22 5.41 -21.13
CA THR A 572 -25.02 4.37 -21.78
C THR A 572 -24.18 3.78 -22.91
N GLY A 573 -23.24 2.91 -22.56
CA GLY A 573 -22.57 2.03 -23.52
C GLY A 573 -23.62 1.09 -24.13
N PRO A 574 -23.44 0.67 -25.39
CA PRO A 574 -24.38 -0.22 -26.03
C PRO A 574 -24.51 -1.48 -25.17
N THR A 575 -25.76 -1.84 -24.86
CA THR A 575 -26.14 -3.10 -24.23
C THR A 575 -25.25 -4.23 -24.74
N ALA A 576 -24.40 -4.78 -23.87
CA ALA A 576 -23.74 -6.05 -24.13
C ALA A 576 -24.86 -7.09 -24.29
N LYS A 577 -25.21 -7.38 -25.53
CA LYS A 577 -25.96 -8.59 -25.87
C LYS A 577 -25.04 -9.76 -25.59
N THR A 578 -25.53 -10.63 -24.71
CA THR A 578 -25.19 -12.06 -24.46
C THR A 578 -23.77 -12.39 -24.06
#